data_AF-A0A059LFY5-F1
#
_entry.id   AF-A0A059LFY5-F1
#
_cell.length_a   1.000
_cell.length_b   1.000
_cell.length_c   1.000
_cell.angle_alpha   90.00
_cell.angle_beta   90.00
_cell.angle_gamma   90.00
#
_symmetry.space_group_name_H-M   'P 1'
#
loop_
_entity.id
_entity.type
_entity.pdbx_description
1 polymer ?
#
loop_
_entity_poly.entity_id
_entity_poly.type
_entity_poly.pdbx_seq_one_letter_code
_entity_poly.pdbx_strand_id
1 'polypeptide(L)'
;MIIQQQLPQLESLCAQLYNSQNPQERALAEQSLKVFGESTEYIPHCKSILDNSSSPYAQLLATSSLLRLVTEQALSVQTRLEMRQYFLGWLESRGPRVEPFVLVSLLQLLARVSKLSWWEGEAFRGTPADAERLLEAAQAASSPQGYEAGLRMLAALVAEMNAASGGLSVAQHRKIAVSFRDLSLGSIFQLSLRAMHSLQRSGAQGEERLQEQAASLSLACLSFDFVGSGMDESSEDVGTIQVPASWRPAIEDPATLALFFEGYRASASPALSSKCLECLARLAAVRRSLFGSEQTRGAYLSQLVRGTLGVLAARDALQEHANFHELCRLLSRIKINYQLAELVALPEYGRWVEAVVSLTLDALRAWA
;
A
#
# COMPACT_ATOMS: atom_id res chain seq x y z
N MET A 1 -19.58 -29.19 16.02
CA MET A 1 -19.15 -30.40 16.77
C MET A 1 -18.13 -31.24 16.02
N ILE A 2 -18.35 -31.64 14.75
CA ILE A 2 -17.42 -32.52 14.01
C ILE A 2 -16.04 -31.87 13.77
N ILE A 3 -16.00 -30.58 13.39
CA ILE A 3 -14.72 -29.87 13.14
C ILE A 3 -13.87 -29.74 14.41
N GLN A 4 -14.48 -29.52 15.59
CA GLN A 4 -13.73 -29.37 16.84
C GLN A 4 -12.98 -30.64 17.24
N GLN A 5 -13.52 -31.83 16.93
CA GLN A 5 -12.86 -33.10 17.21
C GLN A 5 -11.70 -33.39 16.24
N GLN A 6 -11.77 -32.88 15.01
CA GLN A 6 -10.73 -33.06 13.98
C GLN A 6 -9.70 -31.92 13.96
N LEU A 7 -9.93 -30.85 14.72
CA LEU A 7 -9.09 -29.64 14.68
C LEU A 7 -7.62 -29.91 15.03
N PRO A 8 -7.25 -30.70 16.06
CA PRO A 8 -5.84 -30.95 16.36
C PRO A 8 -5.11 -31.68 15.23
N GLN A 9 -5.80 -32.60 14.55
CA GLN A 9 -5.24 -33.31 13.40
C GLN A 9 -5.03 -32.36 12.22
N LEU A 10 -6.01 -31.48 11.95
CA LEU A 10 -5.90 -30.45 10.93
C LEU A 10 -4.73 -29.49 11.22
N GLU A 11 -4.60 -29.03 12.45
CA GLU A 11 -3.50 -28.15 12.87
C GLU A 11 -2.14 -28.81 12.67
N SER A 12 -2.02 -30.11 12.96
CA SER A 12 -0.81 -30.90 12.69
C SER A 12 -0.49 -30.97 11.20
N LEU A 13 -1.50 -31.20 10.35
CA LEU A 13 -1.31 -31.22 8.89
C LEU A 13 -0.90 -29.85 8.36
N CYS A 14 -1.50 -28.76 8.86
CA CYS A 14 -1.10 -27.41 8.49
C CYS A 14 0.36 -27.12 8.90
N ALA A 15 0.76 -27.50 10.12
CA ALA A 15 2.13 -27.35 10.57
C ALA A 15 3.11 -28.14 9.67
N GLN A 16 2.77 -29.38 9.27
CA GLN A 16 3.57 -30.16 8.33
C GLN A 16 3.67 -29.48 6.96
N LEU A 17 2.57 -28.97 6.43
CA LEU A 17 2.53 -28.30 5.12
C LEU A 17 3.49 -27.11 5.04
N TYR A 18 3.51 -26.26 6.08
CA TYR A 18 4.30 -25.02 6.07
C TYR A 18 5.72 -25.17 6.64
N ASN A 19 5.98 -26.14 7.53
CA ASN A 19 7.28 -26.25 8.22
C ASN A 19 8.10 -27.50 7.89
N SER A 20 7.51 -28.56 7.30
CA SER A 20 8.30 -29.78 7.05
C SER A 20 9.37 -29.56 5.98
N GLN A 21 10.59 -30.01 6.27
CA GLN A 21 11.69 -30.02 5.29
C GLN A 21 11.60 -31.21 4.34
N ASN A 22 10.75 -32.21 4.63
CA ASN A 22 10.55 -33.39 3.81
C ASN A 22 9.49 -33.11 2.72
N PRO A 23 9.84 -33.14 1.42
CA PRO A 23 8.90 -32.89 0.33
C PRO A 23 7.71 -33.87 0.30
N GLN A 24 7.90 -35.13 0.72
CA GLN A 24 6.84 -36.13 0.71
C GLN A 24 5.78 -35.85 1.80
N GLU A 25 6.21 -35.46 3.00
CA GLU A 25 5.30 -35.07 4.08
C GLU A 25 4.48 -33.84 3.70
N ARG A 26 5.13 -32.83 3.10
CA ARG A 26 4.42 -31.64 2.60
C ARG A 26 3.38 -32.00 1.54
N ALA A 27 3.73 -32.86 0.58
CA ALA A 27 2.80 -33.29 -0.48
C ALA A 27 1.60 -34.07 0.09
N LEU A 28 1.81 -34.93 1.09
CA LEU A 28 0.73 -35.66 1.76
C LEU A 28 -0.19 -34.73 2.55
N ALA A 29 0.38 -33.75 3.27
CA ALA A 29 -0.39 -32.73 3.97
C ALA A 29 -1.20 -31.88 2.98
N GLU A 30 -0.58 -31.43 1.88
CA GLU A 30 -1.25 -30.68 0.81
C GLU A 30 -2.40 -31.48 0.18
N GLN A 31 -2.18 -32.74 -0.16
CA GLN A 31 -3.21 -33.62 -0.71
C GLN A 31 -4.42 -33.77 0.23
N SER A 32 -4.17 -33.78 1.54
CA SER A 32 -5.22 -33.91 2.56
C SER A 32 -5.99 -32.60 2.76
N LEU A 33 -5.31 -31.45 2.61
CA LEU A 33 -5.87 -30.13 2.90
C LEU A 33 -6.43 -29.41 1.66
N LYS A 34 -6.09 -29.83 0.44
CA LYS A 34 -6.52 -29.15 -0.79
C LYS A 34 -8.04 -29.03 -0.94
N VAL A 35 -8.79 -29.97 -0.36
CA VAL A 35 -10.25 -30.04 -0.46
C VAL A 35 -10.95 -28.76 0.03
N PHE A 36 -10.35 -28.07 1.01
CA PHE A 36 -10.87 -26.81 1.56
C PHE A 36 -10.93 -25.69 0.51
N GLY A 37 -10.12 -25.75 -0.54
CA GLY A 37 -10.09 -24.78 -1.63
C GLY A 37 -10.79 -25.23 -2.91
N GLU A 38 -11.35 -26.45 -2.95
CA GLU A 38 -11.91 -27.06 -4.18
C GLU A 38 -13.44 -26.96 -4.26
N SER A 39 -14.14 -26.88 -3.12
CA SER A 39 -15.61 -26.82 -3.08
C SER A 39 -16.13 -25.73 -2.14
N THR A 40 -17.21 -25.06 -2.56
CA THR A 40 -17.87 -23.99 -1.78
C THR A 40 -18.54 -24.51 -0.50
N GLU A 41 -18.76 -25.82 -0.39
CA GLU A 41 -19.24 -26.50 0.82
C GLU A 41 -18.26 -26.39 2.01
N TYR A 42 -16.99 -26.10 1.74
CA TYR A 42 -15.97 -25.89 2.77
C TYR A 42 -15.91 -24.46 3.30
N ILE A 43 -16.68 -23.51 2.77
CA ILE A 43 -16.73 -22.13 3.29
C ILE A 43 -17.08 -22.10 4.80
N PRO A 44 -18.14 -22.80 5.27
CA PRO A 44 -18.44 -22.86 6.71
C PRO A 44 -17.32 -23.53 7.52
N HIS A 45 -16.62 -24.49 6.92
CA HIS A 45 -15.52 -25.19 7.58
C HIS A 45 -14.32 -24.27 7.79
N CYS A 46 -13.92 -23.50 6.77
CA CYS A 46 -12.86 -22.51 6.89
C CYS A 46 -13.22 -21.41 7.90
N LYS A 47 -14.48 -20.93 7.93
CA LYS A 47 -14.96 -20.01 8.98
C LYS A 47 -14.82 -20.64 10.37
N SER A 48 -15.25 -21.90 10.53
CA SER A 48 -15.09 -22.63 11.79
C SER A 48 -13.62 -22.77 12.23
N ILE A 49 -12.68 -22.97 11.31
CA ILE A 49 -11.24 -22.99 11.63
C ILE A 49 -10.79 -21.63 12.17
N LEU A 50 -11.17 -20.53 11.50
CA LEU A 50 -10.84 -19.17 11.94
C LEU A 50 -11.43 -18.82 13.32
N ASP A 51 -12.62 -19.34 13.64
CA ASP A 51 -13.28 -19.09 14.92
C ASP A 51 -12.66 -19.89 16.07
N ASN A 52 -12.20 -21.12 15.81
CA ASN A 52 -11.84 -22.08 16.86
C ASN A 52 -10.32 -22.36 16.98
N SER A 53 -9.54 -22.15 15.93
CA SER A 53 -8.10 -22.45 15.94
C SER A 53 -7.27 -21.26 16.42
N SER A 54 -6.29 -21.54 17.28
CA SER A 54 -5.20 -20.62 17.60
C SER A 54 -3.93 -20.87 16.78
N SER A 55 -3.93 -21.89 15.90
CA SER A 55 -2.79 -22.17 15.02
C SER A 55 -2.76 -21.19 13.86
N PRO A 56 -1.69 -20.38 13.70
CA PRO A 56 -1.63 -19.41 12.61
C PRO A 56 -1.52 -20.10 11.24
N TYR A 57 -0.98 -21.33 11.19
CA TYR A 57 -0.95 -22.14 9.96
C TYR A 57 -2.34 -22.64 9.56
N ALA A 58 -3.19 -23.01 10.51
CA ALA A 58 -4.56 -23.41 10.23
C ALA A 58 -5.41 -22.19 9.80
N GLN A 59 -5.19 -21.03 10.42
CA GLN A 59 -5.82 -19.79 10.00
C GLN A 59 -5.37 -19.39 8.59
N LEU A 60 -4.07 -19.50 8.27
CA LEU A 60 -3.54 -19.24 6.93
C LEU A 60 -4.11 -20.20 5.88
N LEU A 61 -4.24 -21.49 6.20
CA LEU A 61 -4.92 -22.45 5.32
C LEU A 61 -6.35 -21.96 5.04
N ALA A 62 -7.12 -21.65 6.10
CA ALA A 62 -8.50 -21.25 5.97
C ALA A 62 -8.66 -19.98 5.12
N THR A 63 -7.88 -18.93 5.36
CA THR A 63 -7.93 -17.70 4.56
C THR A 63 -7.50 -17.93 3.10
N SER A 64 -6.46 -18.74 2.87
CA SER A 64 -5.96 -19.04 1.51
C SER A 64 -6.97 -19.89 0.71
N SER A 65 -7.58 -20.89 1.35
CA SER A 65 -8.66 -21.68 0.75
C SER A 65 -9.87 -20.81 0.40
N LEU A 66 -10.28 -19.91 1.28
CA LEU A 66 -11.38 -18.97 1.01
C LEU A 66 -11.03 -17.99 -0.12
N LEU A 67 -9.79 -17.50 -0.18
CA LEU A 67 -9.31 -16.63 -1.27
C LEU A 67 -9.39 -17.34 -2.62
N ARG A 68 -8.97 -18.61 -2.66
CA ARG A 68 -9.09 -19.46 -3.85
C ARG A 68 -10.55 -19.64 -4.26
N LEU A 69 -11.41 -20.04 -3.33
CA LEU A 69 -12.84 -20.26 -3.60
C LEU A 69 -13.53 -18.99 -4.13
N VAL A 70 -13.28 -17.83 -3.52
CA VAL A 70 -13.85 -16.55 -3.98
C VAL A 70 -13.35 -16.18 -5.38
N THR A 71 -12.13 -16.58 -5.74
CA THR A 71 -11.52 -16.25 -7.04
C THR A 71 -11.94 -17.21 -8.15
N GLU A 72 -12.04 -18.50 -7.85
CA GLU A 72 -12.20 -19.56 -8.86
C GLU A 72 -13.64 -20.09 -8.96
N GLN A 73 -14.47 -19.93 -7.92
CA GLN A 73 -15.82 -20.49 -7.87
C GLN A 73 -16.89 -19.40 -8.04
N ALA A 74 -18.02 -19.78 -8.66
CA ALA A 74 -19.19 -18.92 -8.74
C ALA A 74 -19.93 -18.88 -7.39
N LEU A 75 -19.80 -17.76 -6.67
CA LEU A 75 -20.51 -17.51 -5.42
C LEU A 75 -21.68 -16.55 -5.62
N SER A 76 -22.79 -16.82 -4.93
CA SER A 76 -23.92 -15.89 -4.89
C SER A 76 -23.48 -14.54 -4.29
N VAL A 77 -24.16 -13.46 -4.69
CA VAL A 77 -23.91 -12.11 -4.13
C VAL A 77 -24.12 -12.13 -2.61
N GLN A 78 -25.16 -12.82 -2.14
CA GLN A 78 -25.48 -12.97 -0.72
C GLN A 78 -24.34 -13.65 0.05
N THR A 79 -23.81 -14.76 -0.48
CA THR A 79 -22.68 -15.47 0.15
C THR A 79 -21.44 -14.57 0.24
N ARG A 80 -21.12 -13.82 -0.82
CA ARG A 80 -19.99 -12.88 -0.80
C ARG A 80 -20.19 -11.74 0.20
N LEU A 81 -21.41 -11.24 0.33
CA LEU A 81 -21.77 -10.22 1.32
C LEU A 81 -21.61 -10.75 2.75
N GLU A 82 -22.10 -11.95 3.04
CA GLU A 82 -21.95 -12.61 4.34
C GLU A 82 -20.48 -12.91 4.67
N MET A 83 -19.70 -13.34 3.68
CA MET A 83 -18.26 -13.53 3.82
C MET A 83 -17.55 -12.22 4.17
N ARG A 84 -17.84 -11.15 3.42
CA ARG A 84 -17.32 -9.81 3.70
C ARG A 84 -17.60 -9.38 5.14
N GLN A 85 -18.86 -9.43 5.57
CA GLN A 85 -19.28 -9.02 6.91
C GLN A 85 -18.58 -9.85 7.99
N TYR A 86 -18.50 -11.17 7.79
CA TYR A 86 -17.80 -12.06 8.71
C TYR A 86 -16.32 -11.70 8.84
N PHE A 87 -15.59 -11.49 7.73
CA PHE A 87 -14.16 -11.20 7.79
C PHE A 87 -13.86 -9.81 8.37
N LEU A 88 -14.72 -8.82 8.13
CA LEU A 88 -14.63 -7.51 8.79
C LEU A 88 -14.80 -7.64 10.30
N GLY A 89 -15.85 -8.33 10.76
CA GLY A 89 -16.07 -8.56 12.20
C GLY A 89 -14.96 -9.41 12.84
N TRP A 90 -14.40 -10.37 12.11
CA TRP A 90 -13.26 -11.15 12.57
C TRP A 90 -11.99 -10.29 12.69
N LEU A 91 -11.74 -9.40 11.72
CA LEU A 91 -10.63 -8.45 11.77
C LEU A 91 -10.77 -7.47 12.94
N GLU A 92 -11.96 -6.94 13.18
CA GLU A 92 -12.24 -6.03 14.30
C GLU A 92 -12.05 -6.72 15.66
N SER A 93 -12.48 -7.97 15.80
CA SER A 93 -12.41 -8.70 17.07
C SER A 93 -11.05 -9.34 17.37
N ARG A 94 -10.32 -9.79 16.34
CA ARG A 94 -9.08 -10.58 16.51
C ARG A 94 -7.85 -9.96 15.86
N GLY A 95 -8.01 -9.06 14.89
CA GLY A 95 -6.92 -8.49 14.07
C GLY A 95 -5.65 -8.09 14.84
N PRO A 96 -5.75 -7.37 15.98
CA PRO A 96 -4.59 -6.97 16.77
C PRO A 96 -3.71 -8.11 17.30
N ARG A 97 -4.23 -9.34 17.37
CA ARG A 97 -3.57 -10.51 17.98
C ARG A 97 -3.15 -11.58 16.96
N VAL A 98 -3.33 -11.29 15.67
CA VAL A 98 -3.15 -12.26 14.59
C VAL A 98 -1.74 -12.15 14.03
N GLU A 99 -1.14 -13.29 13.68
CA GLU A 99 0.18 -13.32 13.07
C GLU A 99 0.21 -12.50 11.75
N PRO A 100 1.28 -11.72 11.49
CA PRO A 100 1.30 -10.78 10.37
C PRO A 100 0.99 -11.39 9.00
N PHE A 101 1.43 -12.63 8.75
CA PHE A 101 1.18 -13.32 7.47
C PHE A 101 -0.28 -13.77 7.31
N VAL A 102 -0.96 -14.12 8.41
CA VAL A 102 -2.39 -14.44 8.40
C VAL A 102 -3.20 -13.16 8.13
N LEU A 103 -2.81 -12.06 8.77
CA LEU A 103 -3.43 -10.75 8.55
C LEU A 103 -3.33 -10.34 7.08
N VAL A 104 -2.16 -10.48 6.45
CA VAL A 104 -1.98 -10.18 5.01
C VAL A 104 -2.94 -11.02 4.15
N SER A 105 -3.03 -12.32 4.40
CA SER A 105 -3.93 -13.22 3.65
C SER A 105 -5.41 -12.84 3.81
N LEU A 106 -5.83 -12.49 5.04
CA LEU A 106 -7.20 -12.04 5.31
C LEU A 106 -7.54 -10.71 4.63
N LEU A 107 -6.62 -9.73 4.67
CA LEU A 107 -6.81 -8.44 4.03
C LEU A 107 -6.87 -8.58 2.51
N GLN A 108 -6.07 -9.47 1.92
CA GLN A 108 -6.16 -9.81 0.51
C GLN A 108 -7.51 -10.45 0.17
N LEU A 109 -8.01 -11.37 0.99
CA LEU A 109 -9.34 -11.97 0.83
C LEU A 109 -10.46 -10.91 0.85
N LEU A 110 -10.42 -9.99 1.82
CA LEU A 110 -11.37 -8.86 1.90
C LEU A 110 -11.32 -7.96 0.65
N ALA A 111 -10.11 -7.63 0.20
CA ALA A 111 -9.91 -6.82 -1.00
C ALA A 111 -10.40 -7.55 -2.27
N ARG A 112 -10.11 -8.86 -2.40
CA ARG A 112 -10.55 -9.71 -3.52
C ARG A 112 -12.07 -9.81 -3.59
N VAL A 113 -12.74 -10.04 -2.45
CA VAL A 113 -14.22 -10.03 -2.38
C VAL A 113 -14.74 -8.68 -2.85
N SER A 114 -14.16 -7.57 -2.37
CA SER A 114 -14.57 -6.21 -2.76
C SER A 114 -14.42 -5.97 -4.27
N LYS A 115 -13.32 -6.43 -4.85
CA LYS A 115 -13.01 -6.28 -6.28
C LYS A 115 -13.94 -7.11 -7.16
N LEU A 116 -14.10 -8.40 -6.86
CA LEU A 116 -14.92 -9.30 -7.68
C LEU A 116 -16.42 -8.95 -7.58
N SER A 117 -16.84 -8.33 -6.49
CA SER A 117 -18.22 -7.85 -6.27
C SER A 117 -18.41 -6.34 -6.45
N TRP A 118 -17.46 -5.64 -7.08
CA TRP A 118 -17.46 -4.17 -7.18
C TRP A 118 -18.75 -3.57 -7.73
N TRP A 119 -19.40 -4.29 -8.65
CA TRP A 119 -20.65 -3.87 -9.32
C TRP A 119 -21.92 -4.44 -8.70
N GLU A 120 -21.82 -5.26 -7.66
CA GLU A 120 -22.95 -6.03 -7.12
C GLU A 120 -23.69 -5.33 -5.97
N GLY A 121 -23.11 -4.25 -5.44
CA GLY A 121 -23.74 -3.45 -4.40
C GLY A 121 -22.78 -2.43 -3.79
N GLU A 122 -23.33 -1.38 -3.17
CA GLU A 122 -22.54 -0.34 -2.51
C GLU A 122 -21.75 -0.88 -1.31
N ALA A 123 -22.26 -1.93 -0.65
CA ALA A 123 -21.56 -2.57 0.46
C ALA A 123 -20.14 -3.05 0.08
N PHE A 124 -19.93 -3.51 -1.16
CA PHE A 124 -18.61 -3.94 -1.64
C PHE A 124 -17.67 -2.79 -1.97
N ARG A 125 -18.22 -1.60 -2.25
CA ARG A 125 -17.47 -0.35 -2.43
C ARG A 125 -17.19 0.36 -1.10
N GLY A 126 -17.78 -0.10 0.01
CA GLY A 126 -17.66 0.49 1.35
C GLY A 126 -16.35 0.17 2.10
N THR A 127 -15.46 -0.65 1.54
CA THR A 127 -14.20 -1.06 2.20
C THR A 127 -13.32 0.11 2.66
N PRO A 128 -13.18 1.22 1.91
CA PRO A 128 -12.44 2.38 2.41
C PRO A 128 -13.06 2.98 3.68
N ALA A 129 -14.40 3.09 3.74
CA ALA A 129 -15.11 3.61 4.91
C ALA A 129 -15.01 2.66 6.11
N ASP A 130 -15.02 1.35 5.88
CA ASP A 130 -14.79 0.35 6.94
C ASP A 130 -13.38 0.48 7.53
N ALA A 131 -12.37 0.67 6.68
CA ALA A 131 -10.99 0.88 7.14
C ALA A 131 -10.81 2.21 7.87
N GLU A 132 -11.47 3.30 7.42
CA GLU A 132 -11.46 4.58 8.12
C GLU A 132 -12.07 4.46 9.54
N ARG A 133 -13.22 3.76 9.66
CA ARG A 133 -13.81 3.47 10.98
C ARG A 133 -12.88 2.65 11.87
N LEU A 134 -12.15 1.67 11.31
CA LEU A 134 -11.18 0.89 12.05
C LEU A 134 -10.01 1.75 12.56
N LEU A 135 -9.50 2.68 11.74
CA LEU A 135 -8.46 3.62 12.14
C LEU A 135 -8.94 4.55 13.27
N GLU A 136 -10.14 5.11 13.15
CA GLU A 136 -10.74 5.98 14.18
C GLU A 136 -10.94 5.22 15.50
N ALA A 137 -11.49 4.02 15.45
CA ALA A 137 -11.69 3.18 16.63
C ALA A 137 -10.35 2.79 17.28
N ALA A 138 -9.35 2.44 16.48
CA ALA A 138 -8.01 2.12 16.96
C ALA A 138 -7.32 3.33 17.60
N GLN A 139 -7.49 4.52 17.03
CA GLN A 139 -6.98 5.76 17.60
C GLN A 139 -7.65 6.08 18.94
N ALA A 140 -8.99 5.97 19.01
CA ALA A 140 -9.75 6.16 20.24
C ALA A 140 -9.36 5.17 21.34
N ALA A 141 -9.07 3.92 20.96
CA ALA A 141 -8.60 2.88 21.88
C ALA A 141 -7.08 2.90 22.14
N SER A 142 -6.34 3.83 21.53
CA SER A 142 -4.86 3.87 21.57
C SER A 142 -4.23 2.51 21.26
N SER A 143 -4.69 1.86 20.19
CA SER A 143 -4.27 0.53 19.73
C SER A 143 -3.40 0.62 18.47
N PRO A 144 -2.05 0.56 18.59
CA PRO A 144 -1.15 0.62 17.44
C PRO A 144 -1.39 -0.51 16.45
N GLN A 145 -1.70 -1.72 16.93
CA GLN A 145 -1.96 -2.88 16.07
C GLN A 145 -3.27 -2.72 15.29
N GLY A 146 -4.32 -2.18 15.93
CA GLY A 146 -5.57 -1.86 15.24
C GLY A 146 -5.36 -0.79 14.17
N TYR A 147 -4.54 0.22 14.47
CA TYR A 147 -4.21 1.29 13.53
C TYR A 147 -3.41 0.75 12.34
N GLU A 148 -2.41 -0.11 12.61
CA GLU A 148 -1.66 -0.82 11.57
C GLU A 148 -2.60 -1.66 10.68
N ALA A 149 -3.56 -2.38 11.26
CA ALA A 149 -4.53 -3.17 10.52
C ALA A 149 -5.38 -2.31 9.57
N GLY A 150 -5.84 -1.14 10.02
CA GLY A 150 -6.58 -0.18 9.18
C GLY A 150 -5.75 0.34 8.00
N LEU A 151 -4.49 0.73 8.24
CA LEU A 151 -3.58 1.18 7.16
C LEU A 151 -3.31 0.05 6.16
N ARG A 152 -3.04 -1.17 6.65
CA ARG A 152 -2.81 -2.34 5.79
C ARG A 152 -4.04 -2.75 5.01
N MET A 153 -5.23 -2.58 5.57
CA MET A 153 -6.50 -2.86 4.88
C MET A 153 -6.69 -1.95 3.66
N LEU A 154 -6.39 -0.66 3.82
CA LEU A 154 -6.38 0.30 2.70
C LEU A 154 -5.30 -0.05 1.67
N ALA A 155 -4.10 -0.39 2.12
CA ALA A 155 -2.99 -0.74 1.23
C ALA A 155 -3.30 -2.00 0.40
N ALA A 156 -3.84 -3.04 1.04
CA ALA A 156 -4.28 -4.26 0.38
C ALA A 156 -5.38 -3.99 -0.64
N LEU A 157 -6.33 -3.10 -0.33
CA LEU A 157 -7.38 -2.69 -1.26
C LEU A 157 -6.80 -1.96 -2.49
N VAL A 158 -5.91 -0.99 -2.29
CA VAL A 158 -5.26 -0.25 -3.39
C VAL A 158 -4.47 -1.21 -4.29
N ALA A 159 -3.65 -2.09 -3.69
CA ALA A 159 -2.86 -3.06 -4.42
C ALA A 159 -3.75 -4.03 -5.23
N GLU A 160 -4.79 -4.58 -4.61
CA GLU A 160 -5.71 -5.50 -5.27
C GLU A 160 -6.48 -4.82 -6.40
N MET A 161 -6.87 -3.54 -6.25
CA MET A 161 -7.54 -2.80 -7.32
C MET A 161 -6.61 -2.43 -8.48
N ASN A 162 -5.31 -2.28 -8.21
CA ASN A 162 -4.30 -1.90 -9.20
C ASN A 162 -3.74 -3.10 -9.99
N ALA A 163 -3.63 -4.27 -9.37
CA ALA A 163 -3.10 -5.47 -10.02
C ALA A 163 -4.17 -6.22 -10.82
N ALA A 164 -3.78 -6.99 -11.84
CA ALA A 164 -4.69 -7.95 -12.44
C ALA A 164 -5.01 -9.08 -11.44
N SER A 165 -6.27 -9.54 -11.42
CA SER A 165 -6.70 -10.63 -10.52
C SER A 165 -7.32 -11.76 -11.33
N GLY A 166 -7.09 -13.00 -10.88
CA GLY A 166 -7.80 -14.16 -11.39
C GLY A 166 -9.32 -13.97 -11.30
N GLY A 167 -10.06 -14.57 -12.23
CA GLY A 167 -11.52 -14.45 -12.31
C GLY A 167 -12.05 -13.23 -13.06
N LEU A 168 -11.19 -12.31 -13.53
CA LEU A 168 -11.59 -11.15 -14.33
C LEU A 168 -10.84 -11.10 -15.67
N SER A 169 -11.56 -10.71 -16.73
CA SER A 169 -10.91 -10.25 -17.96
C SER A 169 -10.19 -8.91 -17.75
N VAL A 170 -9.20 -8.62 -18.60
CA VAL A 170 -8.48 -7.32 -18.60
C VAL A 170 -9.46 -6.14 -18.70
N ALA A 171 -10.50 -6.26 -19.53
CA ALA A 171 -11.51 -5.21 -19.68
C ALA A 171 -12.35 -4.99 -18.41
N GLN A 172 -12.74 -6.06 -17.71
CA GLN A 172 -13.46 -5.96 -16.44
C GLN A 172 -12.57 -5.33 -15.36
N HIS A 173 -11.32 -5.80 -15.24
CA HIS A 173 -10.36 -5.23 -14.30
C HIS A 173 -10.16 -3.73 -14.52
N ARG A 174 -9.93 -3.29 -15.77
CA ARG A 174 -9.79 -1.86 -16.10
C ARG A 174 -11.01 -1.03 -15.71
N LYS A 175 -12.23 -1.52 -15.97
CA LYS A 175 -13.47 -0.82 -15.55
C LYS A 175 -13.56 -0.65 -14.04
N ILE A 176 -13.21 -1.69 -13.28
CA ILE A 176 -13.18 -1.62 -11.81
C ILE A 176 -12.10 -0.65 -11.35
N ALA A 177 -10.87 -0.77 -11.85
CA ALA A 177 -9.75 0.09 -11.47
C ALA A 177 -10.05 1.58 -11.71
N VAL A 178 -10.63 1.92 -12.87
CA VAL A 178 -11.08 3.29 -13.19
C VAL A 178 -12.16 3.75 -12.22
N SER A 179 -13.15 2.92 -11.92
CA SER A 179 -14.21 3.27 -10.98
C SER A 179 -13.67 3.46 -9.56
N PHE A 180 -12.75 2.61 -9.10
CA PHE A 180 -12.09 2.74 -7.79
C PHE A 180 -11.23 4.01 -7.70
N ARG A 181 -10.47 4.31 -8.76
CA ARG A 181 -9.68 5.53 -8.88
C ARG A 181 -10.54 6.78 -8.68
N ASP A 182 -11.70 6.82 -9.34
CA ASP A 182 -12.57 7.99 -9.36
C ASP A 182 -13.41 8.12 -8.08
N LEU A 183 -13.80 7.01 -7.45
CA LEU A 183 -14.68 7.01 -6.27
C LEU A 183 -13.93 7.00 -4.92
N SER A 184 -12.74 6.40 -4.85
CA SER A 184 -12.15 6.03 -3.54
C SER A 184 -10.67 6.33 -3.42
N LEU A 185 -9.85 6.19 -4.47
CA LEU A 185 -8.40 6.30 -4.34
C LEU A 185 -7.95 7.66 -3.78
N GLY A 186 -8.62 8.76 -4.18
CA GLY A 186 -8.30 10.10 -3.71
C GLY A 186 -8.56 10.30 -2.21
N SER A 187 -9.64 9.74 -1.67
CA SER A 187 -9.90 9.83 -0.22
C SER A 187 -8.94 8.95 0.58
N ILE A 188 -8.54 7.80 0.03
CA ILE A 188 -7.52 6.93 0.65
C ILE A 188 -6.17 7.66 0.72
N PHE A 189 -5.77 8.37 -0.34
CA PHE A 189 -4.57 9.20 -0.33
C PHE A 189 -4.65 10.32 0.72
N GLN A 190 -5.79 11.01 0.85
CA GLN A 190 -5.96 12.03 1.89
C GLN A 190 -5.92 11.43 3.29
N LEU A 191 -6.47 10.23 3.49
CA LEU A 191 -6.42 9.52 4.76
C LEU A 191 -4.98 9.11 5.11
N SER A 192 -4.17 8.69 4.13
CA SER A 192 -2.75 8.38 4.36
C SER A 192 -1.92 9.61 4.75
N LEU A 193 -2.19 10.76 4.13
CA LEU A 193 -1.57 12.04 4.53
C LEU A 193 -1.97 12.45 5.95
N ARG A 194 -3.26 12.35 6.31
CA ARG A 194 -3.76 12.63 7.67
C ARG A 194 -3.10 11.70 8.71
N ALA A 195 -3.00 10.41 8.39
CA ALA A 195 -2.35 9.43 9.26
C ALA A 195 -0.88 9.79 9.48
N MET A 196 -0.12 10.03 8.41
CA MET A 196 1.29 10.41 8.51
C MET A 196 1.48 11.69 9.31
N HIS A 197 0.66 12.73 9.08
CA HIS A 197 0.72 13.97 9.85
C HIS A 197 0.42 13.75 11.34
N SER A 198 -0.60 12.95 11.67
CA SER A 198 -0.93 12.62 13.06
C SER A 198 0.20 11.90 13.77
N LEU A 199 0.82 10.92 13.11
CA LEU A 199 1.92 10.10 13.66
C LEU A 199 3.24 10.86 13.77
N GLN A 200 3.46 11.90 12.97
CA GLN A 200 4.62 12.78 13.12
C GLN A 200 4.46 13.72 14.31
N ARG A 201 3.23 14.18 14.57
CA ARG A 201 2.93 15.12 15.67
C ARG A 201 2.87 14.48 17.04
N SER A 202 2.52 13.20 17.13
CA SER A 202 2.51 12.46 18.39
C SER A 202 3.91 12.38 19.01
N GLY A 203 4.96 12.34 18.18
CA GLY A 203 6.36 12.28 18.61
C GLY A 203 6.71 11.05 19.46
N ALA A 204 5.83 10.05 19.52
CA ALA A 204 6.00 8.88 20.36
C ALA A 204 7.05 7.94 19.76
N GLN A 205 8.07 7.59 20.56
CA GLN A 205 9.07 6.61 20.18
C GLN A 205 8.39 5.27 19.85
N GLY A 206 8.62 4.73 18.65
CA GLY A 206 8.03 3.47 18.17
C GLY A 206 6.94 3.62 17.11
N GLU A 207 6.50 4.84 16.78
CA GLU A 207 5.52 5.08 15.70
C GLU A 207 6.12 5.12 14.29
N GLU A 208 7.45 5.05 14.14
CA GLU A 208 8.11 5.06 12.81
C GLU A 208 7.60 3.94 11.90
N ARG A 209 7.30 2.76 12.46
CA ARG A 209 6.71 1.65 11.69
C ARG A 209 5.33 2.03 11.15
N LEU A 210 4.50 2.71 11.94
CA LEU A 210 3.19 3.17 11.47
C LEU A 210 3.33 4.30 10.44
N GLN A 211 4.31 5.19 10.63
CA GLN A 211 4.63 6.22 9.64
C GLN A 211 5.07 5.60 8.32
N GLU A 212 5.88 4.53 8.36
CA GLU A 212 6.30 3.77 7.19
C GLU A 212 5.10 3.12 6.49
N GLN A 213 4.14 2.58 7.24
CA GLN A 213 2.90 2.04 6.65
C GLN A 213 2.05 3.15 6.01
N ALA A 214 1.93 4.33 6.63
CA ALA A 214 1.23 5.47 6.05
C ALA A 214 1.95 6.03 4.80
N ALA A 215 3.29 6.04 4.80
CA ALA A 215 4.11 6.39 3.66
C ALA A 215 3.88 5.40 2.51
N SER A 216 3.91 4.11 2.82
CA SER A 216 3.68 3.03 1.86
C SER A 216 2.29 3.08 1.26
N LEU A 217 1.26 3.40 2.05
CA LEU A 217 -0.09 3.63 1.53
C LEU A 217 -0.15 4.84 0.59
N SER A 218 0.51 5.95 0.96
CA SER A 218 0.60 7.14 0.11
C SER A 218 1.29 6.81 -1.21
N LEU A 219 2.40 6.07 -1.16
CA LEU A 219 3.14 5.61 -2.33
C LEU A 219 2.30 4.68 -3.22
N ALA A 220 1.55 3.74 -2.64
CA ALA A 220 0.66 2.85 -3.38
C ALA A 220 -0.42 3.65 -4.12
N CYS A 221 -0.97 4.69 -3.49
CA CYS A 221 -1.94 5.59 -4.13
C CYS A 221 -1.30 6.38 -5.28
N LEU A 222 -0.11 6.93 -5.06
CA LEU A 222 0.63 7.71 -6.06
C LEU A 222 1.16 6.86 -7.22
N SER A 223 1.31 5.56 -7.02
CA SER A 223 1.81 4.60 -8.02
C SER A 223 0.70 3.79 -8.68
N PHE A 224 -0.57 4.16 -8.47
CA PHE A 224 -1.70 3.53 -9.15
C PHE A 224 -1.59 3.72 -10.67
N ASP A 225 -2.03 2.74 -11.47
CA ASP A 225 -2.09 2.87 -12.93
C ASP A 225 -3.26 3.78 -13.33
N PHE A 226 -3.00 5.09 -13.36
CA PHE A 226 -4.00 6.10 -13.66
C PHE A 226 -4.49 6.06 -15.12
N VAL A 227 -3.71 5.49 -16.04
CA VAL A 227 -3.93 5.56 -17.50
C VAL A 227 -4.38 4.21 -18.08
N GLY A 228 -4.21 3.11 -17.35
CA GLY A 228 -4.53 1.75 -17.82
C GLY A 228 -3.41 1.15 -18.69
N SER A 229 -2.23 1.76 -18.68
CA SER A 229 -1.02 1.21 -19.26
C SER A 229 -0.49 0.18 -18.27
N GLY A 230 -0.92 -1.08 -18.45
CA GLY A 230 -0.56 -2.17 -17.55
C GLY A 230 0.92 -2.08 -17.22
N MET A 231 1.22 -2.00 -15.92
CA MET A 231 2.55 -1.67 -15.41
C MET A 231 3.56 -2.68 -15.97
N ASP A 232 4.29 -2.29 -17.01
CA ASP A 232 5.50 -3.00 -17.40
C ASP A 232 6.57 -2.57 -16.40
N GLU A 233 6.75 -3.38 -15.35
CA GLU A 233 7.74 -3.16 -14.28
C GLU A 233 9.18 -3.10 -14.83
N SER A 234 9.41 -3.49 -16.09
CA SER A 234 10.70 -3.37 -16.77
C SER A 234 10.92 -2.01 -17.44
N SER A 235 9.88 -1.20 -17.59
CA SER A 235 10.02 0.17 -18.07
C SER A 235 10.41 1.06 -16.89
N GLU A 236 11.60 1.67 -16.97
CA GLU A 236 11.91 2.86 -16.17
C GLU A 236 10.91 3.94 -16.60
N ASP A 237 9.69 3.92 -16.05
CA ASP A 237 8.60 4.70 -16.63
C ASP A 237 8.81 6.16 -16.25
N VAL A 238 9.66 6.82 -17.03
CA VAL A 238 10.07 8.23 -17.06
C VAL A 238 8.88 9.12 -17.48
N GLY A 239 7.66 8.59 -17.46
CA GLY A 239 6.43 9.32 -17.71
C GLY A 239 6.02 10.30 -16.60
N THR A 240 5.06 11.13 -16.94
CA THR A 240 4.34 12.00 -15.99
C THR A 240 3.15 11.26 -15.39
N ILE A 241 2.87 11.47 -14.10
CA ILE A 241 1.74 10.87 -13.42
C ILE A 241 0.49 11.70 -13.69
N GLN A 242 -0.57 11.03 -14.15
CA GLN A 242 -1.81 11.64 -14.58
C GLN A 242 -2.95 11.47 -13.56
N VAL A 243 -2.76 11.99 -12.34
CA VAL A 243 -3.81 11.93 -11.31
C VAL A 243 -5.08 12.70 -11.73
N PRO A 244 -6.28 12.30 -11.23
CA PRO A 244 -7.52 13.03 -11.44
C PRO A 244 -7.47 14.47 -10.94
N ALA A 245 -8.23 15.37 -11.59
CA ALA A 245 -8.26 16.78 -11.20
C ALA A 245 -8.77 17.03 -9.77
N SER A 246 -9.55 16.11 -9.21
CA SER A 246 -10.02 16.14 -7.82
C SER A 246 -8.88 16.05 -6.80
N TRP A 247 -7.69 15.58 -7.19
CA TRP A 247 -6.52 15.50 -6.32
C TRP A 247 -5.78 16.83 -6.20
N ARG A 248 -6.07 17.79 -7.08
CA ARG A 248 -5.39 19.10 -7.11
C ARG A 248 -5.28 19.76 -5.73
N PRO A 249 -6.34 19.85 -4.90
CA PRO A 249 -6.23 20.50 -3.59
C PRO A 249 -5.20 19.84 -2.68
N ALA A 250 -5.09 18.50 -2.70
CA ALA A 250 -4.13 17.77 -1.88
C ALA A 250 -2.70 17.90 -2.45
N ILE A 251 -2.53 17.92 -3.78
CA ILE A 251 -1.21 18.03 -4.40
C ILE A 251 -0.65 19.46 -4.33
N GLU A 252 -1.49 20.49 -4.55
CA GLU A 252 -1.07 21.89 -4.48
C GLU A 252 -0.88 22.39 -3.04
N ASP A 253 -1.34 21.65 -2.03
CA ASP A 253 -1.11 21.99 -0.63
C ASP A 253 0.40 21.90 -0.28
N PRO A 254 1.04 23.02 0.12
CA PRO A 254 2.41 23.03 0.63
C PRO A 254 2.71 21.98 1.70
N ALA A 255 1.72 21.66 2.54
CA ALA A 255 1.88 20.69 3.62
C ALA A 255 2.18 19.29 3.10
N THR A 256 1.71 18.92 1.91
CA THR A 256 1.90 17.57 1.36
C THR A 256 3.37 17.27 1.06
N LEU A 257 4.09 18.18 0.38
CA LEU A 257 5.53 18.00 0.16
C LEU A 257 6.30 18.10 1.48
N ALA A 258 5.92 19.06 2.34
CA ALA A 258 6.57 19.27 3.62
C ALA A 258 6.52 18.01 4.49
N LEU A 259 5.39 17.30 4.50
CA LEU A 259 5.16 16.08 5.27
C LEU A 259 6.17 14.98 4.96
N PHE A 260 6.44 14.72 3.68
CA PHE A 260 7.40 13.70 3.28
C PHE A 260 8.85 14.16 3.48
N PHE A 261 9.17 15.43 3.24
CA PHE A 261 10.51 15.96 3.55
C PHE A 261 10.79 15.97 5.05
N GLU A 262 9.79 16.25 5.90
CA GLU A 262 9.90 16.16 7.36
C GLU A 262 10.05 14.70 7.81
N GLY A 263 9.25 13.78 7.25
CA GLY A 263 9.39 12.35 7.49
C GLY A 263 10.79 11.83 7.15
N TYR A 264 11.36 12.26 6.02
CA TYR A 264 12.75 11.94 5.68
C TYR A 264 13.75 12.47 6.72
N ARG A 265 13.62 13.74 7.15
CA ARG A 265 14.56 14.39 8.08
C ARG A 265 14.46 13.85 9.50
N ALA A 266 13.26 13.50 9.96
CA ALA A 266 13.01 13.05 11.32
C ALA A 266 13.23 11.55 11.51
N SER A 267 13.26 10.77 10.42
CA SER A 267 13.38 9.31 10.47
C SER A 267 14.75 8.85 10.93
N ALA A 268 14.79 7.93 11.90
CA ALA A 268 15.96 7.11 12.18
C ALA A 268 15.98 5.81 11.34
N SER A 269 14.86 5.43 10.74
CA SER A 269 14.71 4.24 9.89
C SER A 269 15.02 4.52 8.42
N PRO A 270 15.98 3.80 7.79
CA PRO A 270 16.20 3.87 6.34
C PRO A 270 14.97 3.47 5.50
N ALA A 271 14.10 2.60 6.03
CA ALA A 271 12.89 2.16 5.34
C ALA A 271 11.86 3.30 5.20
N LEU A 272 11.64 4.06 6.28
CA LEU A 272 10.76 5.23 6.25
C LEU A 272 11.37 6.36 5.41
N SER A 273 12.66 6.68 5.60
CA SER A 273 13.30 7.78 4.87
C SER A 273 13.28 7.56 3.36
N SER A 274 13.58 6.34 2.89
CA SER A 274 13.57 6.01 1.47
C SER A 274 12.14 6.03 0.90
N LYS A 275 11.14 5.56 1.65
CA LYS A 275 9.73 5.64 1.25
C LYS A 275 9.22 7.07 1.13
N CYS A 276 9.66 7.98 2.02
CA CYS A 276 9.36 9.40 1.90
C CYS A 276 9.95 10.01 0.61
N LEU A 277 11.21 9.70 0.29
CA LEU A 277 11.83 10.15 -0.97
C LEU A 277 11.14 9.57 -2.21
N GLU A 278 10.71 8.31 -2.14
CA GLU A 278 9.97 7.67 -3.23
C GLU A 278 8.60 8.34 -3.46
N CYS A 279 7.88 8.70 -2.38
CA CYS A 279 6.65 9.50 -2.47
C CYS A 279 6.92 10.86 -3.14
N LEU A 280 7.99 11.54 -2.73
CA LEU A 280 8.40 12.82 -3.32
C LEU A 280 8.74 12.66 -4.81
N ALA A 281 9.40 11.57 -5.21
CA ALA A 281 9.69 11.29 -6.61
C ALA A 281 8.41 11.14 -7.44
N ARG A 282 7.38 10.46 -6.92
CA ARG A 282 6.06 10.38 -7.58
C ARG A 282 5.38 11.75 -7.64
N LEU A 283 5.39 12.50 -6.55
CA LEU A 283 4.83 13.85 -6.48
C LEU A 283 5.52 14.84 -7.43
N ALA A 284 6.83 14.71 -7.63
CA ALA A 284 7.59 15.50 -8.60
C ALA A 284 7.27 15.14 -10.06
N ALA A 285 6.75 13.93 -10.30
CA ALA A 285 6.36 13.45 -11.63
C ALA A 285 4.92 13.83 -12.02
N VAL A 286 4.14 14.47 -11.13
CA VAL A 286 2.76 14.90 -11.44
C VAL A 286 2.73 15.84 -12.64
N ARG A 287 1.87 15.54 -13.62
CA ARG A 287 1.81 16.27 -14.90
C ARG A 287 1.47 17.75 -14.72
N ARG A 288 2.04 18.59 -15.59
CA ARG A 288 1.81 20.04 -15.66
C ARG A 288 0.34 20.45 -15.63
N SER A 289 -0.51 19.73 -16.37
CA SER A 289 -1.93 20.08 -16.51
C SER A 289 -2.77 19.89 -15.25
N LEU A 290 -2.22 19.30 -14.18
CA LEU A 290 -2.92 19.28 -12.89
C LEU A 290 -2.99 20.68 -12.27
N PHE A 291 -1.91 21.47 -12.37
CA PHE A 291 -1.77 22.74 -11.66
C PHE A 291 -2.70 23.82 -12.23
N GLY A 292 -3.31 24.61 -11.34
CA GLY A 292 -4.27 25.65 -11.73
C GLY A 292 -3.65 26.85 -12.44
N SER A 293 -2.36 27.11 -12.20
CA SER A 293 -1.64 28.24 -12.80
C SER A 293 -0.12 28.00 -12.83
N GLU A 294 0.60 28.78 -13.64
CA GLU A 294 2.06 28.81 -13.63
C GLU A 294 2.63 29.27 -12.28
N GLN A 295 1.91 30.15 -11.58
CA GLN A 295 2.33 30.62 -10.27
C GLN A 295 2.27 29.51 -9.21
N THR A 296 1.19 28.74 -9.16
CA THR A 296 1.06 27.61 -8.22
C THR A 296 2.07 26.51 -8.55
N ARG A 297 2.26 26.21 -9.84
CA ARG A 297 3.29 25.27 -10.30
C ARG A 297 4.71 25.73 -9.94
N GLY A 298 5.03 27.00 -10.13
CA GLY A 298 6.34 27.57 -9.79
C GLY A 298 6.62 27.52 -8.28
N ALA A 299 5.61 27.80 -7.46
CA ALA A 299 5.70 27.67 -6.00
C ALA A 299 5.95 26.21 -5.58
N TYR A 300 5.23 25.26 -6.19
CA TYR A 300 5.41 23.82 -5.96
C TYR A 300 6.82 23.35 -6.36
N LEU A 301 7.32 23.78 -7.52
CA LEU A 301 8.69 23.50 -7.96
C LEU A 301 9.74 24.08 -6.99
N SER A 302 9.56 25.32 -6.53
CA SER A 302 10.46 25.94 -5.55
C SER A 302 10.54 25.10 -4.26
N GLN A 303 9.42 24.54 -3.80
CA GLN A 303 9.41 23.65 -2.63
C GLN A 303 10.17 22.35 -2.86
N LEU A 304 10.00 21.71 -4.02
CA LEU A 304 10.78 20.51 -4.39
C LEU A 304 12.29 20.79 -4.43
N VAL A 305 12.69 21.90 -5.04
CA VAL A 305 14.09 22.32 -5.16
C VAL A 305 14.69 22.66 -3.78
N ARG A 306 13.97 23.41 -2.94
CA ARG A 306 14.40 23.69 -1.55
C ARG A 306 14.50 22.42 -0.72
N GLY A 307 13.51 21.54 -0.80
CA GLY A 307 13.49 20.29 -0.05
C GLY A 307 14.64 19.36 -0.44
N THR A 308 14.86 19.17 -1.74
CA THR A 308 16.00 18.37 -2.25
C THR A 308 17.34 19.00 -1.93
N LEU A 309 17.47 20.34 -1.89
CA LEU A 309 18.67 21.00 -1.39
C LEU A 309 18.96 20.61 0.07
N GLY A 310 17.93 20.53 0.92
CA GLY A 310 18.05 20.06 2.29
C GLY A 310 18.51 18.60 2.38
N VAL A 311 17.98 17.72 1.51
CA VAL A 311 18.41 16.32 1.42
C VAL A 311 19.87 16.22 0.98
N LEU A 312 20.27 16.99 -0.03
CA LEU A 312 21.65 17.03 -0.56
C LEU A 312 22.67 17.49 0.50
N ALA A 313 22.26 18.38 1.40
CA ALA A 313 23.10 18.85 2.51
C ALA A 313 23.30 17.77 3.60
N ALA A 314 22.34 16.85 3.77
CA ALA A 314 22.41 15.75 4.74
C ALA A 314 23.20 14.55 4.18
N ARG A 315 24.51 14.73 3.97
CA ARG A 315 25.39 13.73 3.33
C ARG A 315 25.38 12.36 4.01
N ASP A 316 25.31 12.31 5.33
CA ASP A 316 25.36 11.05 6.09
C ASP A 316 24.15 10.14 5.78
N ALA A 317 22.94 10.72 5.68
CA ALA A 317 21.73 9.98 5.36
C ALA A 317 21.71 9.44 3.91
N LEU A 318 22.60 9.93 3.04
CA LEU A 318 22.78 9.48 1.66
C LEU A 318 23.83 8.37 1.53
N GLN A 319 24.49 7.95 2.61
CA GLN A 319 25.29 6.71 2.60
C GLN A 319 24.39 5.47 2.48
N GLU A 320 23.15 5.58 2.94
CA GLU A 320 22.12 4.56 2.74
C GLU A 320 21.75 4.45 1.25
N HIS A 321 22.01 3.28 0.66
CA HIS A 321 21.85 3.06 -0.78
C HIS A 321 20.42 3.37 -1.28
N ALA A 322 19.40 2.99 -0.50
CA ALA A 322 18.01 3.24 -0.84
C ALA A 322 17.68 4.75 -0.87
N ASN A 323 18.20 5.53 0.08
CA ASN A 323 18.00 6.98 0.10
C ASN A 323 18.70 7.65 -1.08
N PHE A 324 19.94 7.25 -1.36
CA PHE A 324 20.67 7.76 -2.52
C PHE A 324 19.96 7.46 -3.83
N HIS A 325 19.49 6.22 -4.01
CA HIS A 325 18.74 5.80 -5.20
C HIS A 325 17.47 6.64 -5.40
N GLU A 326 16.66 6.80 -4.35
CA GLU A 326 15.41 7.56 -4.45
C GLU A 326 15.64 9.07 -4.63
N LEU A 327 16.71 9.64 -4.06
CA LEU A 327 17.12 11.02 -4.37
C LEU A 327 17.47 11.17 -5.86
N CYS A 328 18.26 10.25 -6.42
CA CYS A 328 18.60 10.26 -7.85
C CYS A 328 17.34 10.20 -8.73
N ARG A 329 16.37 9.35 -8.38
CA ARG A 329 15.08 9.30 -9.07
C ARG A 329 14.33 10.62 -8.94
N LEU A 330 14.23 11.19 -7.74
CA LEU A 330 13.56 12.48 -7.52
C LEU A 330 14.19 13.61 -8.34
N LEU A 331 15.52 13.74 -8.34
CA LEU A 331 16.24 14.72 -9.16
C LEU A 331 15.98 14.51 -10.66
N SER A 332 15.98 13.26 -11.12
CA SER A 332 15.64 12.91 -12.50
C SER A 332 14.21 13.32 -12.87
N ARG A 333 13.23 13.09 -11.98
CA ARG A 333 11.84 13.52 -12.19
C ARG A 333 11.69 15.02 -12.26
N ILE A 334 12.40 15.77 -11.40
CA ILE A 334 12.42 17.24 -11.47
C ILE A 334 12.98 17.69 -12.83
N LYS A 335 14.12 17.14 -13.26
CA LYS A 335 14.76 17.48 -14.54
C LYS A 335 13.85 17.22 -15.75
N ILE A 336 13.10 16.11 -15.73
CA ILE A 336 12.31 15.66 -16.89
C ILE A 336 10.94 16.34 -16.93
N ASN A 337 10.32 16.59 -15.78
CA ASN A 337 8.97 17.13 -15.70
C ASN A 337 8.90 18.66 -15.71
N TYR A 338 10.01 19.37 -15.48
CA TYR A 338 10.08 20.83 -15.46
C TYR A 338 11.10 21.36 -16.46
N GLN A 339 10.73 22.42 -17.18
CA GLN A 339 11.62 23.02 -18.17
C GLN A 339 12.79 23.74 -17.51
N LEU A 340 13.92 23.82 -18.20
CA LEU A 340 15.09 24.54 -17.71
C LEU A 340 14.77 26.01 -17.36
N ALA A 341 13.93 26.68 -18.15
CA ALA A 341 13.51 28.05 -17.87
C ALA A 341 12.74 28.18 -16.54
N GLU A 342 11.93 27.19 -16.17
CA GLU A 342 11.24 27.15 -14.88
C GLU A 342 12.24 27.00 -13.73
N LEU A 343 13.26 26.15 -13.90
CA LEU A 343 14.30 25.92 -12.89
C LEU A 343 15.20 27.14 -12.69
N VAL A 344 15.71 27.75 -13.77
CA VAL A 344 16.63 28.89 -13.71
C VAL A 344 15.95 30.14 -13.13
N ALA A 345 14.62 30.25 -13.26
CA ALA A 345 13.86 31.33 -12.66
C ALA A 345 13.76 31.25 -11.12
N LEU A 346 14.11 30.12 -10.51
CA LEU A 346 14.06 29.94 -9.05
C LEU A 346 15.25 30.64 -8.38
N PRO A 347 15.03 31.39 -7.29
CA PRO A 347 16.12 31.99 -6.50
C PRO A 347 17.15 30.98 -5.99
N GLU A 348 16.73 29.73 -5.76
CA GLU A 348 17.58 28.68 -5.20
C GLU A 348 18.43 27.94 -6.23
N TYR A 349 18.17 28.15 -7.53
CA TYR A 349 18.72 27.33 -8.61
C TYR A 349 20.24 27.21 -8.57
N GLY A 350 20.96 28.32 -8.40
CA GLY A 350 22.43 28.33 -8.39
C GLY A 350 23.01 27.41 -7.32
N ARG A 351 22.52 27.52 -6.08
CA ARG A 351 22.96 26.66 -4.97
C ARG A 351 22.53 25.21 -5.17
N TRP A 352 21.34 25.00 -5.75
CA TRP A 352 20.81 23.67 -5.99
C TRP A 352 21.62 22.90 -7.05
N VAL A 353 21.90 23.54 -8.19
CA VAL A 353 22.68 22.89 -9.26
C VAL A 353 24.11 22.60 -8.82
N GLU A 354 24.74 23.50 -8.05
CA GLU A 354 26.07 23.25 -7.45
C GLU A 354 26.06 22.03 -6.53
N ALA A 355 25.05 21.89 -5.66
CA ALA A 355 24.93 20.75 -4.75
C ALA A 355 24.72 19.43 -5.50
N VAL A 356 23.92 19.43 -6.58
CA VAL A 356 23.70 18.27 -7.46
C VAL A 356 24.99 17.89 -8.19
N VAL A 357 25.73 18.87 -8.71
CA VAL A 357 27.04 18.64 -9.38
C VAL A 357 28.03 18.03 -8.39
N SER A 358 28.14 18.59 -7.18
CA SER A 358 29.00 18.03 -6.14
C SER A 358 28.64 16.58 -5.82
N LEU A 359 27.35 16.26 -5.61
CA LEU A 359 26.91 14.88 -5.37
C LEU A 359 27.32 13.96 -6.53
N THR A 360 27.12 14.42 -7.77
CA THR A 360 27.43 13.64 -8.97
C THR A 360 28.92 13.33 -9.08
N LEU A 361 29.78 14.31 -8.82
CA LEU A 361 31.23 14.13 -8.83
C LEU A 361 31.68 13.17 -7.72
N ASP A 362 31.12 13.29 -6.52
CA ASP A 362 31.44 12.40 -5.39
C ASP A 362 31.02 10.95 -5.70
N ALA A 363 29.82 10.75 -6.27
CA ALA A 363 29.34 9.43 -6.67
C ALA A 363 30.21 8.79 -7.77
N LEU A 364 30.62 9.56 -8.79
CA LEU A 364 31.51 9.06 -9.85
C LEU A 364 32.90 8.71 -9.31
N ARG A 365 33.43 9.48 -8.35
CA ARG A 365 34.71 9.18 -7.69
C ARG A 365 34.64 7.95 -6.81
N ALA A 366 33.51 7.70 -6.15
CA ALA A 366 33.31 6.51 -5.33
C ALA A 366 33.14 5.22 -6.18
N TRP A 367 32.75 5.37 -7.45
CA TRP A 367 32.64 4.25 -8.40
C TRP A 367 33.99 3.84 -8.98
N ALA A 368 34.88 4.81 -9.22
CA ALA A 368 36.22 4.61 -9.75
C ALA A 368 37.16 4.00 -8.71
#